data_AF-A0A9E5FXT6-F1
#
_entry.id   AF-A0A9E5FXT6-F1
#
_cell.length_a   1.000
_cell.length_b   1.000
_cell.length_c   1.000
_cell.angle_alpha   90.00
_cell.angle_beta   90.00
_cell.angle_gamma   90.00
#
_symmetry.space_group_name_H-M   'P 1'
#
loop_
_entity.id
_entity.type
_entity.pdbx_description
1 polymer ?
#
loop_
_entity_poly.entity_id
_entity_poly.type
_entity_poly.pdbx_seq_one_letter_code
_entity_poly.pdbx_strand_id
1 'polypeptide(L)' 'MLTSQEIGTLITALGTGIGSIDEAEDRDRFKAMIEELGLRQPESGIAHGLDQAVAIADRIGYPVLV' A
#
# COMPACT_ATOMS: atom_id res chain seq x y z
N MET A 1 -4.75 -21.72 -14.43
CA MET A 1 -4.68 -20.26 -14.29
C MET A 1 -3.29 -19.95 -13.79
N LEU A 2 -2.47 -19.25 -14.59
CA LEU A 2 -1.09 -18.96 -14.24
C LEU A 2 -1.06 -17.85 -13.18
N THR A 3 -0.20 -18.00 -12.19
CA THR A 3 0.05 -17.02 -11.13
C THR A 3 0.75 -15.78 -11.70
N SER A 4 0.66 -14.64 -11.00
CA SER A 4 1.34 -13.38 -11.40
C SER A 4 2.86 -13.56 -11.58
N GLN A 5 3.46 -14.51 -10.85
CA GLN A 5 4.88 -14.85 -10.96
C GLN A 5 5.20 -15.63 -12.25
N GLU A 6 4.27 -16.44 -12.76
CA GLU A 6 4.42 -17.18 -14.01
C GLU A 6 4.21 -16.29 -15.25
N ILE A 7 3.38 -15.25 -15.16
CA ILE A 7 3.17 -14.27 -16.25
C ILE A 7 4.42 -13.39 -16.47
N GLY A 8 5.08 -12.95 -15.39
CA GLY A 8 6.27 -12.09 -15.46
C GLY A 8 7.49 -12.74 -16.15
N THR A 9 7.48 -14.07 -16.32
CA THR A 9 8.54 -14.80 -17.03
C THR A 9 8.28 -14.88 -18.55
N LEU A 10 7.03 -14.73 -18.97
CA LEU A 10 6.61 -14.79 -20.38
C LEU A 10 6.63 -13.42 -21.06
N ILE A 11 6.54 -12.33 -20.28
CA ILE A 11 6.54 -10.95 -20.75
C ILE A 11 7.51 -10.13 -19.90
N THR A 12 8.55 -9.59 -20.52
CA THR A 12 9.53 -8.72 -19.85
C THR A 12 8.98 -7.31 -19.73
N ALA A 13 8.77 -6.84 -18.50
CA ALA A 13 8.50 -5.43 -18.23
C ALA A 13 9.76 -4.60 -18.49
N LEU A 14 9.62 -3.49 -19.22
CA LEU A 14 10.67 -2.50 -19.42
C LEU A 14 10.42 -1.32 -18.48
N GLY A 15 11.49 -0.80 -17.85
CA GLY A 15 11.39 0.30 -16.89
C GLY A 15 11.29 -0.19 -15.44
N THR A 16 10.39 0.39 -14.65
CA THR A 16 10.19 0.03 -13.24
C THR A 16 9.74 -1.42 -13.12
N GLY A 17 10.45 -2.22 -12.31
CA GLY A 17 10.13 -3.61 -12.11
C GLY A 17 8.74 -3.79 -11.50
N ILE A 18 8.03 -4.86 -11.91
CA ILE A 18 6.67 -5.17 -11.43
C ILE A 18 6.63 -5.24 -9.90
N GLY A 19 7.65 -5.82 -9.26
CA GLY A 19 7.73 -5.88 -7.79
C GLY A 19 7.80 -4.50 -7.14
N SER A 20 8.50 -3.55 -7.75
CA SER A 20 8.58 -2.17 -7.24
C SER A 20 7.27 -1.40 -7.44
N ILE A 21 6.48 -1.74 -8.47
CA ILE A 21 5.13 -1.20 -8.65
C ILE A 21 4.21 -1.76 -7.56
N ASP A 22 4.23 -3.08 -7.34
CA ASP A 22 3.46 -3.76 -6.31
C ASP A 22 3.75 -3.21 -4.90
N GLU A 23 5.02 -2.94 -4.60
CA GLU A 23 5.45 -2.32 -3.34
C GLU A 23 4.92 -0.89 -3.16
N ALA A 24 4.78 -0.13 -4.25
CA ALA A 24 4.25 1.23 -4.21
C ALA A 24 2.72 1.29 -4.18
N GLU A 25 2.03 0.32 -4.79
CA GLU A 25 0.57 0.26 -4.84
C GLU A 25 -0.05 -0.34 -3.57
N ASP A 26 0.66 -1.25 -2.91
CA ASP A 26 0.25 -1.78 -1.61
C ASP A 26 0.48 -0.74 -0.50
N ARG A 27 -0.61 -0.31 0.14
CA ARG A 27 -0.58 0.77 1.14
C ARG A 27 0.18 0.38 2.41
N ASP A 28 0.20 -0.89 2.79
CA ASP A 28 0.97 -1.35 3.97
C ASP A 28 2.46 -1.30 3.66
N ARG A 29 2.86 -1.80 2.49
CA ARG A 29 4.25 -1.78 2.06
C ARG A 29 4.76 -0.37 1.85
N PHE A 30 3.98 0.48 1.19
CA PHE A 30 4.33 1.87 1.01
C PHE A 30 4.52 2.60 2.35
N LYS A 31 3.61 2.38 3.31
CA LYS A 31 3.73 2.95 4.65
C LYS A 31 5.01 2.49 5.36
N ALA A 32 5.32 1.20 5.32
CA ALA A 32 6.52 0.64 5.90
C ALA A 32 7.80 1.23 5.27
N MET A 33 7.82 1.37 3.94
CA MET A 33 8.94 1.98 3.22
C MET A 33 9.15 3.46 3.64
N ILE A 34 8.07 4.24 3.76
CA ILE A 34 8.16 5.64 4.22
C ILE A 34 8.71 5.75 5.64
N GLU A 35 8.31 4.83 6.53
CA GLU A 35 8.81 4.74 7.91
C GLU A 35 10.30 4.35 7.93
N GLU A 36 10.72 3.37 7.13
CA GLU A 36 12.12 2.95 7.00
C GLU A 36 13.01 4.11 6.50
N LEU A 37 12.51 4.89 5.53
CA LEU A 37 13.21 6.04 4.98
C LEU A 37 13.20 7.27 5.92
N GLY A 38 12.48 7.20 7.05
CA GLY A 38 12.35 8.32 7.99
C GLY A 38 11.65 9.54 7.40
N LEU A 39 10.78 9.32 6.39
CA LEU A 39 10.05 10.38 5.71
C LEU A 39 8.76 10.72 6.47
N ARG A 40 8.29 11.96 6.31
CA ARG A 40 7.05 12.41 6.93
C ARG A 40 5.85 11.97 6.10
N GLN A 41 4.84 11.42 6.77
CA GLN A 41 3.52 11.13 6.22
C GLN A 41 2.42 11.55 7.21
N PRO A 42 1.20 11.85 6.73
CA PRO A 42 0.03 12.01 7.59
C PRO A 42 -0.24 10.74 8.42
N GLU A 43 -0.90 10.91 9.56
CA GLU A 43 -1.38 9.77 10.33
C GLU A 43 -2.39 8.96 9.50
N SER A 44 -2.25 7.64 9.51
CA SER A 44 -3.02 6.74 8.65
C SER A 44 -3.24 5.38 9.32
N GLY A 45 -4.16 4.58 8.77
CA GLY A 45 -4.39 3.20 9.16
C GLY A 45 -5.05 2.41 8.03
N ILE A 46 -5.00 1.08 8.11
CA ILE A 46 -5.64 0.18 7.14
C ILE A 46 -6.88 -0.44 7.77
N ALA A 47 -7.97 -0.45 7.03
CA ALA A 47 -9.23 -1.07 7.39
C ALA A 47 -9.67 -2.04 6.30
N HIS A 48 -10.13 -3.23 6.72
CA HIS A 48 -10.78 -4.21 5.84
C HIS A 48 -12.29 -4.30 6.09
N GLY A 49 -12.84 -3.34 6.83
CA GLY A 49 -14.25 -3.28 7.18
C GLY A 49 -14.63 -1.95 7.81
N LEU A 50 -15.93 -1.70 7.89
CA LEU A 50 -16.49 -0.43 8.36
C LEU A 50 -16.05 -0.11 9.79
N ASP A 51 -16.20 -1.07 10.72
CA ASP A 51 -15.90 -0.84 12.14
C ASP A 51 -14.43 -0.46 12.36
N GLN A 52 -13.51 -1.08 11.61
CA GLN A 52 -12.10 -0.74 11.63
C GLN A 52 -11.85 0.67 11.07
N ALA A 53 -12.51 1.01 9.95
CA ALA A 53 -12.37 2.33 9.34
C ALA A 53 -12.85 3.44 10.28
N VAL A 54 -13.99 3.25 10.96
CA VAL A 54 -14.54 4.20 11.94
C VAL A 54 -13.60 4.36 13.13
N ALA A 55 -13.11 3.26 13.71
CA ALA A 55 -12.17 3.32 14.83
C ALA A 55 -10.86 4.04 14.47
N ILE A 56 -10.36 3.85 13.23
CA ILE A 56 -9.18 4.56 12.73
C ILE A 56 -9.47 6.05 12.53
N ALA A 57 -10.62 6.39 11.95
CA ALA A 57 -11.02 7.77 11.73
C ALA A 57 -11.17 8.54 13.04
N ASP A 58 -11.76 7.92 14.07
CA ASP A 58 -11.91 8.52 15.40
C ASP A 58 -10.55 8.73 16.10
N ARG A 59 -9.58 7.82 15.89
CA ARG A 59 -8.22 7.97 16.40
C ARG A 59 -7.46 9.11 15.73
N ILE A 60 -7.56 9.24 14.40
CA ILE A 60 -6.87 10.28 13.61
C ILE A 60 -7.53 11.65 13.79
N GLY A 61 -8.86 11.67 13.89
CA GLY A 61 -9.68 12.87 13.92
C GLY A 61 -10.11 13.34 12.53
N TYR A 62 -11.33 13.88 12.44
CA TYR A 62 -11.89 14.37 11.17
C TYR A 62 -11.36 15.77 10.80
N PRO A 63 -11.27 16.08 9.49
CA PRO A 63 -11.60 15.24 8.34
C PRO A 63 -10.54 14.16 8.06
N VAL A 64 -10.99 13.01 7.53
CA VAL A 64 -10.11 11.92 7.09
C VAL A 64 -10.24 11.67 5.59
N LEU A 65 -9.15 11.22 4.96
CA LEU A 65 -9.12 10.77 3.57
C LEU A 65 -9.13 9.23 3.57
N VAL A 66 -10.04 8.64 2.81
CA VAL A 66 -10.20 7.18 2.65
C VAL A 66 -9.66 6.76 1.28
#